data_AF-A0A8S1H9U0-F1
#
_entry.id   AF-A0A8S1H9U0-F1
#
_cell.length_a   1.000
_cell.length_b   1.000
_cell.length_c   1.000
_cell.angle_alpha   90.00
_cell.angle_beta   90.00
_cell.angle_gamma   90.00
#
_symmetry.space_group_name_H-M   'P 1'
#
loop_
_entity.id
_entity.type
_entity.pdbx_description
1 polymer ?
#
loop_
_entity_poly.entity_id
_entity_poly.type
_entity_poly.pdbx_seq_one_letter_code
_entity_poly.pdbx_strand_id
1 'polypeptide(L)'
;MSTTKIASRAVQNRSQTPFWNWLRNKLLAVDRQPVTPPPGIPGPDGKAVYNYPHRFPNTQSSRPGSAELPTLPGGVHHKLEDNYYLARDGRRGVLPPPVLYESDGHATKYATQIGEEVKKEEAVKVNKGPEQNFGLDAPTPGFGATWSRSISNELQDQQKKIPNFPTCRNSTSTTRMRPSVVAMHKHFGNLGKMYGEHRFALAPNEQKAFKGWIDNAFVGTFKTYVWNQWWYYLPQAVGAYLLYDWAKKKNHEVNRKNPADYANDQ
;
A
#
# COMPACT_ATOMS: atom_id res chain seq x y z
N MET A 1 8.36 13.95 -34.17
CA MET A 1 9.69 14.41 -33.73
C MET A 1 10.52 13.19 -33.35
N SER A 2 11.49 12.83 -34.19
CA SER A 2 12.43 11.75 -33.89
C SER A 2 13.42 12.27 -32.85
N THR A 3 13.30 11.84 -31.59
CA THR A 3 14.29 12.21 -30.58
C THR A 3 15.52 11.32 -30.76
N THR A 4 16.64 11.93 -31.12
CA THR A 4 17.93 11.23 -31.22
C THR A 4 18.25 10.62 -29.86
N LYS A 5 18.36 9.29 -29.81
CA LYS A 5 18.78 8.54 -28.61
C LYS A 5 20.26 8.80 -28.32
N ILE A 6 20.70 8.64 -27.07
CA ILE A 6 22.13 8.83 -26.70
C ILE A 6 23.01 7.82 -27.44
N ALA A 7 22.52 6.61 -27.65
CA ALA A 7 23.20 5.55 -28.39
C ALA A 7 22.23 4.84 -29.33
N SER A 8 22.77 4.21 -30.38
CA SER A 8 21.97 3.37 -31.26
C SER A 8 21.39 2.17 -30.51
N ARG A 9 20.26 1.63 -30.99
CA ARG A 9 19.63 0.44 -30.41
C ARG A 9 20.54 -0.81 -30.42
N ALA A 10 21.53 -0.82 -31.31
CA ALA A 10 22.50 -1.90 -31.45
C ALA A 10 23.54 -1.94 -30.31
N VAL A 11 23.71 -0.85 -29.55
CA VAL A 11 24.63 -0.83 -28.41
C VAL A 11 24.09 -1.73 -27.31
N GLN A 12 24.88 -2.76 -26.96
CA GLN A 12 24.58 -3.67 -25.86
C GLN A 12 24.75 -2.94 -24.52
N ASN A 13 23.73 -3.05 -23.67
CA ASN A 13 23.78 -2.49 -22.33
C ASN A 13 24.65 -3.33 -21.42
N ARG A 14 25.36 -2.68 -20.51
CA ARG A 14 26.09 -3.38 -19.45
C ARG A 14 25.10 -4.16 -18.59
N SER A 15 25.16 -5.49 -18.65
CA SER A 15 24.39 -6.40 -17.82
C SER A 15 25.32 -7.17 -16.86
N GLN A 16 24.76 -7.70 -15.78
CA GLN A 16 25.52 -8.63 -14.93
C GLN A 16 25.76 -9.94 -15.69
N THR A 17 26.70 -10.76 -15.21
CA THR A 17 26.91 -12.09 -15.82
C THR A 17 25.64 -12.93 -15.73
N PRO A 18 25.45 -13.91 -16.64
CA PRO A 18 24.24 -14.74 -16.67
C PRO A 18 23.90 -15.38 -15.31
N PHE A 19 24.91 -15.78 -14.55
CA PHE A 19 24.75 -16.34 -13.20
C PHE A 19 24.10 -15.35 -12.22
N TRP A 20 24.59 -14.11 -12.15
CA TRP A 20 24.02 -13.10 -11.25
C TRP A 20 22.62 -12.65 -11.69
N ASN A 21 22.35 -12.60 -13.00
CA ASN A 21 21.00 -12.37 -13.52
C ASN A 21 20.04 -13.49 -13.12
N TRP A 22 20.49 -14.75 -13.21
CA TRP A 22 19.73 -15.91 -12.76
C TRP A 22 19.45 -15.84 -11.26
N LEU A 23 20.48 -15.58 -10.43
CA LEU A 23 20.32 -15.48 -8.98
C LEU A 23 19.35 -14.35 -8.61
N ARG A 24 19.48 -13.17 -9.23
CA ARG A 24 18.55 -12.03 -9.05
C ARG A 24 17.12 -12.41 -9.44
N ASN A 25 16.92 -13.01 -10.62
CA ASN A 25 15.60 -13.46 -11.07
C ASN A 25 15.00 -14.48 -10.11
N LYS A 26 15.83 -15.39 -9.57
CA LYS A 26 15.40 -16.41 -8.62
C LYS A 26 14.98 -15.80 -7.29
N LEU A 27 15.77 -14.89 -6.73
CA LEU A 27 15.48 -14.21 -5.46
C LEU A 27 14.25 -13.29 -5.55
N LEU A 28 14.07 -12.61 -6.69
CA LEU A 28 12.92 -11.74 -6.94
C LEU A 28 11.69 -12.51 -7.45
N ALA A 29 11.79 -13.84 -7.58
CA ALA A 29 10.75 -14.69 -8.13
C ALA A 29 10.14 -14.13 -9.42
N VAL A 30 11.01 -13.70 -10.34
CA VAL A 30 10.65 -13.22 -11.68
C VAL A 30 10.15 -14.41 -12.52
N ASP A 31 10.85 -15.53 -12.43
CA ASP A 31 10.49 -16.79 -13.07
C ASP A 31 9.71 -17.69 -12.09
N ARG A 32 8.39 -17.50 -11.98
CA ARG A 32 7.49 -18.39 -11.22
C ARG A 32 6.90 -19.49 -12.10
N GLN A 33 6.46 -20.58 -11.46
CA GLN A 33 5.65 -21.60 -12.11
C GLN A 33 4.36 -20.99 -12.66
N PRO A 34 3.80 -21.54 -13.76
CA PRO A 34 2.62 -21.00 -14.45
C PRO A 34 1.33 -20.98 -13.62
N VAL A 35 1.36 -21.54 -12.40
CA VAL A 35 0.23 -21.62 -11.48
C VAL A 35 -0.12 -20.25 -10.85
N THR A 36 0.86 -19.35 -10.69
CA THR A 36 0.65 -18.03 -10.09
C THR A 36 0.89 -16.92 -11.11
N PRO A 37 0.01 -15.90 -11.22
CA PRO A 37 0.23 -14.80 -12.15
C PRO A 37 1.55 -14.09 -11.81
N PRO A 38 2.36 -13.75 -12.83
CA PRO A 38 3.65 -13.10 -12.62
C PRO A 38 3.45 -11.74 -11.91
N PRO A 39 4.32 -11.38 -10.95
CA PRO A 39 4.33 -10.02 -10.42
C PRO A 39 4.82 -9.07 -11.52
N GLY A 40 3.89 -8.32 -12.13
CA GLY A 40 4.17 -7.35 -13.18
C GLY A 40 3.29 -7.52 -14.42
N ILE A 41 3.55 -6.72 -15.44
CA ILE A 41 2.86 -6.83 -16.73
C ILE A 41 3.35 -8.12 -17.40
N PRO A 42 2.48 -9.08 -17.72
CA PRO A 42 2.89 -10.32 -18.38
C PRO A 42 3.45 -10.00 -19.77
N GLY A 43 4.62 -10.55 -20.09
CA GLY A 43 5.14 -10.51 -21.46
C GLY A 43 4.34 -11.44 -22.38
N PRO A 44 4.60 -11.41 -23.71
CA PRO A 44 3.98 -12.32 -24.68
C PRO A 44 4.13 -13.80 -24.33
N ASP A 45 5.22 -14.15 -23.65
CA ASP A 45 5.55 -15.53 -23.23
C ASP A 45 4.92 -15.92 -21.88
N GLY A 46 4.08 -15.06 -21.28
CA GLY A 46 3.43 -15.30 -19.97
C GLY A 46 4.37 -15.20 -18.76
N LYS A 47 5.67 -14.95 -18.96
CA LYS A 47 6.66 -14.74 -17.90
C LYS A 47 6.74 -13.27 -17.47
N ALA A 48 7.08 -13.04 -16.20
CA ALA A 48 7.40 -11.69 -15.72
C ALA A 48 8.73 -11.25 -16.33
N VAL A 49 8.81 -10.04 -16.88
CA VAL A 49 10.09 -9.45 -17.30
C VAL A 49 10.59 -8.53 -16.19
N TYR A 50 11.85 -8.71 -15.79
CA TYR A 50 12.47 -7.78 -14.86
C TYR A 50 12.77 -6.43 -15.52
N ASN A 51 12.13 -5.37 -15.02
CA ASN A 51 12.39 -4.00 -15.44
C ASN A 51 13.55 -3.41 -14.64
N TYR A 52 14.65 -3.09 -15.32
CA TYR A 52 15.79 -2.43 -14.68
C TYR A 52 15.44 -1.00 -14.28
N PRO A 53 15.68 -0.57 -13.02
CA PRO A 53 15.48 0.82 -12.62
C PRO A 53 16.55 1.74 -13.22
N HIS A 54 17.69 1.19 -13.62
CA HIS A 54 18.76 1.94 -14.25
C HIS A 54 18.42 2.31 -15.68
N ARG A 55 18.76 3.56 -16.02
CA ARG A 55 18.57 4.13 -17.34
C ARG A 55 19.82 3.86 -18.17
N PHE A 56 19.63 3.38 -19.40
CA PHE A 56 20.73 3.04 -20.31
C PHE A 56 20.77 4.00 -21.50
N PRO A 57 21.94 4.22 -22.13
CA PRO A 57 22.07 5.17 -23.25
C PRO A 57 21.13 4.88 -24.43
N ASN A 58 20.85 3.61 -24.73
CA ASN A 58 19.96 3.23 -25.83
C ASN A 58 18.47 3.40 -25.49
N THR A 59 18.08 3.56 -24.22
CA THR A 59 16.69 3.80 -23.81
C THR A 59 16.37 5.29 -23.64
N GLN A 60 17.37 6.08 -23.24
CA GLN A 60 17.20 7.51 -22.97
C GLN A 60 17.33 8.38 -24.23
N SER A 61 16.57 9.47 -24.26
CA SER A 61 16.81 10.57 -25.20
C SER A 61 18.15 11.25 -24.89
N SER A 62 18.75 11.87 -25.91
CA SER A 62 19.95 12.68 -25.75
C SER A 62 19.74 13.86 -24.78
N ARG A 63 20.86 14.39 -24.26
CA ARG A 63 20.86 15.51 -23.31
C ARG A 63 20.29 16.78 -23.95
N PRO A 64 19.76 17.73 -23.14
CA PRO A 64 19.28 19.01 -23.64
C PRO A 64 20.37 19.70 -24.47
N GLY A 65 20.01 20.18 -25.66
CA GLY A 65 20.94 20.76 -26.64
C GLY A 65 21.33 19.84 -27.80
N SER A 66 21.09 18.53 -27.69
CA SER A 66 21.29 17.57 -28.80
C SER A 66 20.01 17.25 -29.57
N ALA A 67 18.85 17.68 -29.07
CA ALA A 67 17.58 17.57 -29.76
C ALA A 67 17.41 18.76 -30.72
N GLU A 68 16.77 18.52 -31.87
CA GLU A 68 16.33 19.59 -32.76
C GLU A 68 15.41 20.56 -32.01
N LEU A 69 15.52 21.85 -32.33
CA LEU A 69 14.68 22.89 -31.71
C LEU A 69 13.20 22.58 -31.99
N PRO A 70 12.34 22.47 -30.97
CA PRO A 70 10.95 22.12 -31.16
C PRO A 70 10.17 23.30 -31.75
N THR A 71 9.38 23.04 -32.80
CA THR A 71 8.35 23.98 -33.27
C THR A 71 7.05 23.74 -32.47
N LEU A 72 6.82 24.57 -31.46
CA LEU A 72 5.61 24.46 -30.63
C LEU A 72 4.39 25.02 -31.38
N PRO A 73 3.22 24.35 -31.32
CA PRO A 73 1.99 24.90 -31.87
C PRO A 73 1.56 26.14 -31.08
N GLY A 74 0.97 27.11 -31.77
CA GLY A 74 0.36 28.28 -31.13
C GLY A 74 -0.86 27.91 -30.29
N GLY A 75 -1.25 28.80 -29.38
CA GLY A 75 -2.51 28.66 -28.64
C GLY A 75 -3.74 28.89 -29.53
N VAL A 76 -4.92 28.52 -29.03
CA VAL A 76 -6.22 28.63 -29.74
C VAL A 76 -6.51 30.05 -30.25
N HIS A 77 -5.93 31.05 -29.60
CA HIS A 77 -6.14 32.47 -29.86
C HIS A 77 -5.02 33.15 -30.67
N HIS A 78 -4.08 32.39 -31.25
CA HIS A 78 -3.14 32.92 -32.24
C HIS A 78 -3.82 32.97 -33.62
N LYS A 79 -4.83 33.83 -33.76
CA LYS A 79 -5.60 34.05 -35.00
C LYS A 79 -5.37 35.47 -35.51
N LEU A 80 -5.40 35.62 -36.84
CA LEU A 80 -5.20 36.91 -37.51
C LEU A 80 -6.49 37.76 -37.58
N GLU A 81 -7.65 37.11 -37.60
CA GLU A 81 -8.97 37.73 -37.69
C GLU A 81 -9.95 37.16 -36.66
N ASP A 82 -11.07 37.86 -36.44
CA ASP A 82 -12.14 37.49 -35.48
C ASP A 82 -11.63 37.09 -34.09
N ASN A 83 -10.64 37.83 -33.61
CA ASN A 83 -9.88 37.50 -32.41
C ASN A 83 -9.90 38.61 -31.35
N TYR A 84 -11.00 39.37 -31.30
CA TYR A 84 -11.19 40.47 -30.36
C TYR A 84 -11.10 39.97 -28.91
N TYR A 85 -10.29 40.66 -28.11
CA TYR A 85 -10.09 40.29 -26.70
C TYR A 85 -11.40 40.34 -25.90
N LEU A 86 -12.29 41.29 -26.22
CA LEU A 86 -13.60 41.47 -25.59
C LEU A 86 -14.45 40.20 -25.60
N ALA A 87 -14.46 39.45 -26.71
CA ALA A 87 -15.30 38.26 -26.86
C ALA A 87 -14.84 37.05 -26.02
N ARG A 88 -13.65 37.11 -25.42
CA ARG A 88 -13.04 36.03 -24.63
C ARG A 88 -12.53 36.45 -23.27
N ASP A 89 -12.74 37.70 -22.87
CA ASP A 89 -12.25 38.21 -21.59
C ASP A 89 -13.12 37.68 -20.45
N GLY A 90 -12.85 36.45 -20.03
CA GLY A 90 -13.55 35.81 -18.92
C GLY A 90 -13.44 36.59 -17.60
N ARG A 91 -12.42 37.45 -17.45
CA ARG A 91 -12.25 38.28 -16.25
C ARG A 91 -13.30 39.39 -16.15
N ARG A 92 -13.80 39.86 -17.29
CA ARG A 92 -14.88 40.84 -17.39
C ARG A 92 -16.27 40.21 -17.49
N GLY A 93 -16.34 38.90 -17.74
CA GLY A 93 -17.60 38.14 -17.71
C GLY A 93 -18.07 37.75 -16.31
N VAL A 94 -17.25 37.97 -15.27
CA VAL A 94 -17.63 37.67 -13.88
C VAL A 94 -18.63 38.73 -13.39
N LEU A 95 -19.86 38.30 -13.13
CA LEU A 95 -20.90 39.11 -12.53
C LEU A 95 -20.77 39.09 -10.99
N PRO A 96 -21.29 40.13 -10.29
CA PRO A 96 -21.43 40.07 -8.85
C PRO A 96 -22.33 38.89 -8.44
N PRO A 97 -22.13 38.32 -7.23
CA PRO A 97 -22.95 37.21 -6.76
C PRO A 97 -24.44 37.63 -6.68
N PRO A 98 -25.37 36.81 -7.19
CA PRO A 98 -26.80 37.13 -7.14
C PRO A 98 -27.31 37.12 -5.70
N VAL A 99 -28.15 38.10 -5.35
CA VAL A 99 -28.76 38.23 -4.03
C VAL A 99 -29.98 37.30 -3.97
N LEU A 100 -29.89 36.22 -3.19
CA LEU A 100 -30.95 35.21 -3.08
C LEU A 100 -32.13 35.64 -2.18
N TYR A 101 -31.84 36.53 -1.23
CA TYR A 101 -32.81 37.02 -0.26
C TYR A 101 -32.48 38.48 0.06
N GLU A 102 -33.46 39.35 -0.11
CA GLU A 102 -33.37 40.77 0.24
C GLU A 102 -34.61 41.15 1.04
N SER A 103 -34.42 41.85 2.16
CA SER A 103 -35.51 42.29 3.03
C SER A 103 -35.45 43.79 3.20
N ASP A 104 -36.39 44.50 2.58
CA ASP A 104 -36.62 45.92 2.81
C ASP A 104 -37.73 46.10 3.86
N GLY A 105 -37.82 47.30 4.45
CA GLY A 105 -38.86 47.63 5.44
C GLY A 105 -40.31 47.52 4.94
N HIS A 106 -40.52 47.24 3.65
CA HIS A 106 -41.84 47.07 3.04
C HIS A 106 -42.10 45.64 2.51
N ALA A 107 -41.08 44.88 2.10
CA ALA A 107 -41.26 43.53 1.53
C ALA A 107 -39.97 42.70 1.51
N THR A 108 -40.13 41.37 1.49
CA THR A 108 -39.05 40.40 1.27
C THR A 108 -39.07 39.89 -0.16
N LYS A 109 -37.94 39.98 -0.86
CA LYS A 109 -37.73 39.42 -2.20
C LYS A 109 -36.90 38.15 -2.11
N TYR A 110 -37.23 37.17 -2.95
CA TYR A 110 -36.50 35.91 -3.09
C TYR A 110 -36.05 35.77 -4.54
N ALA A 111 -34.83 35.30 -4.77
CA ALA A 111 -34.32 35.06 -6.12
C ALA A 111 -33.65 33.69 -6.25
N THR A 112 -33.60 33.15 -7.47
CA THR A 112 -32.86 31.92 -7.79
C THR A 112 -31.35 32.16 -7.77
N GLN A 113 -30.56 31.08 -7.86
CA GLN A 113 -29.10 31.13 -8.05
C GLN A 113 -28.66 31.85 -9.33
N ILE A 114 -29.60 32.17 -10.23
CA ILE A 114 -29.38 32.88 -11.49
C ILE A 114 -29.87 34.35 -11.37
N GLY A 115 -30.52 34.72 -10.25
CA GLY A 115 -31.02 36.08 -10.00
C GLY A 115 -32.45 36.34 -10.49
N GLU A 116 -33.19 35.31 -10.91
CA GLU A 116 -34.60 35.45 -11.30
C GLU A 116 -35.49 35.56 -10.07
N GLU A 117 -36.46 36.49 -10.06
CA GLU A 117 -37.38 36.68 -8.93
C GLU A 117 -38.32 35.49 -8.75
N VAL A 118 -38.41 34.97 -7.52
CA VAL A 118 -39.24 33.82 -7.15
C VAL A 118 -40.32 34.26 -6.17
N LYS A 119 -41.53 33.74 -6.33
CA LYS A 119 -42.62 33.96 -5.37
C LYS A 119 -42.27 33.33 -4.02
N LYS A 120 -42.66 33.99 -2.93
CA LYS A 120 -42.41 33.54 -1.56
C LYS A 120 -42.83 32.08 -1.29
N GLU A 121 -43.93 31.64 -1.90
CA GLU A 121 -44.49 30.27 -1.78
C GLU A 121 -43.61 29.19 -2.42
N GLU A 122 -42.89 29.54 -3.50
CA GLU A 122 -41.99 28.64 -4.21
C GLU A 122 -40.58 28.66 -3.60
N ALA A 123 -40.16 29.81 -3.08
CA ALA A 123 -38.89 30.00 -2.38
C ALA A 123 -38.89 29.35 -0.98
N VAL A 124 -40.01 29.39 -0.28
CA VAL A 124 -40.22 28.77 1.03
C VAL A 124 -41.04 27.49 0.84
N LYS A 125 -40.41 26.41 0.38
CA LYS A 125 -41.06 25.09 0.36
C LYS A 125 -41.38 24.65 1.80
N VAL A 126 -42.64 24.77 2.21
CA VAL A 126 -43.12 24.27 3.51
C VAL A 126 -43.17 22.74 3.48
N ASN A 127 -42.61 22.12 4.52
CA ASN A 127 -42.54 20.67 4.75
C ASN A 127 -43.83 19.93 4.39
N LYS A 128 -43.79 19.06 3.37
CA LYS A 128 -44.86 18.12 3.04
C LYS A 128 -44.57 16.71 3.59
N GLY A 129 -44.34 16.63 4.89
CA GLY A 129 -44.33 15.38 5.66
C GLY A 129 -43.33 14.27 5.23
N PRO A 130 -43.24 13.18 5.98
CA PRO A 130 -42.19 12.16 5.83
C PRO A 130 -42.34 11.26 4.59
N GLU A 131 -43.56 11.08 4.08
CA GLU A 131 -43.84 10.13 3.00
C GLU A 131 -43.49 10.66 1.60
N GLN A 132 -43.35 11.99 1.44
CA GLN A 132 -42.94 12.63 0.18
C GLN A 132 -41.46 13.08 0.19
N ASN A 133 -40.78 13.01 1.34
CA ASN A 133 -39.45 13.60 1.58
C ASN A 133 -38.30 12.58 1.79
N PHE A 134 -38.49 11.29 1.52
CA PHE A 134 -37.38 10.33 1.58
C PHE A 134 -36.38 10.60 0.45
N GLY A 135 -35.33 11.36 0.78
CA GLY A 135 -34.19 11.62 -0.09
C GLY A 135 -33.57 13.01 -0.01
N LEU A 136 -33.88 13.88 0.98
CA LEU A 136 -32.99 14.88 1.65
C LEU A 136 -33.78 15.96 2.45
N ASP A 137 -33.35 16.25 3.69
CA ASP A 137 -33.93 17.22 4.66
C ASP A 137 -33.39 18.67 4.53
N ALA A 138 -32.51 18.93 3.58
CA ALA A 138 -31.96 20.25 3.26
C ALA A 138 -31.56 20.27 1.78
N PRO A 139 -31.43 21.43 1.12
CA PRO A 139 -30.78 21.51 -0.17
C PRO A 139 -29.30 21.13 0.02
N THR A 140 -28.97 19.86 -0.18
CA THR A 140 -27.57 19.40 -0.14
C THR A 140 -26.89 19.90 -1.40
N PRO A 141 -25.84 20.72 -1.31
CA PRO A 141 -25.14 21.19 -2.49
C PRO A 141 -24.50 20.02 -3.24
N GLY A 142 -24.87 19.85 -4.51
CA GLY A 142 -24.33 18.82 -5.40
C GLY A 142 -25.14 17.52 -5.42
N PHE A 143 -25.26 16.92 -6.61
CA PHE A 143 -25.73 15.53 -6.74
C PHE A 143 -24.67 14.63 -6.13
N GLY A 144 -25.07 13.77 -5.18
CA GLY A 144 -24.14 12.85 -4.51
C GLY A 144 -23.37 12.01 -5.53
N ALA A 145 -22.04 12.15 -5.55
CA ALA A 145 -21.19 11.32 -6.39
C ALA A 145 -20.98 9.96 -5.71
N THR A 146 -21.27 8.88 -6.43
CA THR A 146 -20.94 7.52 -5.99
C THR A 146 -19.73 7.03 -6.79
N TRP A 147 -18.71 6.54 -6.08
CA TRP A 147 -17.59 5.87 -6.72
C TRP A 147 -18.05 4.53 -7.28
N SER A 148 -17.87 4.31 -8.57
CA SER A 148 -18.11 3.01 -9.21
C SER A 148 -16.82 2.19 -9.27
N ARG A 149 -16.95 0.86 -9.18
CA ARG A 149 -15.81 -0.06 -9.28
C ARG A 149 -15.52 -0.41 -10.73
N SER A 150 -14.26 -0.33 -11.14
CA SER A 150 -13.79 -0.80 -12.44
C SER A 150 -13.26 -2.23 -12.34
N ILE A 151 -14.07 -3.21 -12.75
CA ILE A 151 -13.74 -4.64 -12.69
C ILE A 151 -12.41 -4.97 -13.41
N SER A 152 -12.08 -4.25 -14.48
CA SER A 152 -10.85 -4.44 -15.25
C SER A 152 -9.56 -4.24 -14.45
N ASN A 153 -9.60 -3.49 -13.36
CA ASN A 153 -8.44 -3.18 -12.52
C ASN A 153 -8.32 -4.08 -11.28
N GLU A 154 -9.25 -5.02 -11.09
CA GLU A 154 -9.26 -5.92 -9.94
C GLU A 154 -8.33 -7.13 -10.18
N LEU A 155 -7.91 -7.81 -9.11
CA LEU A 155 -7.16 -9.06 -9.22
C LEU A 155 -8.03 -10.15 -9.87
N GLN A 156 -7.45 -11.09 -10.60
CA GLN A 156 -8.20 -12.16 -11.30
C GLN A 156 -9.18 -12.93 -10.39
N ASP A 157 -8.84 -13.11 -9.11
CA ASP A 157 -9.70 -13.78 -8.13
C ASP A 157 -10.89 -12.93 -7.69
N GLN A 158 -10.77 -11.60 -7.76
CA GLN A 158 -11.83 -10.62 -7.46
C GLN A 158 -12.71 -10.35 -8.69
N GLN A 159 -12.15 -10.49 -9.90
CA GLN A 159 -12.87 -10.36 -11.18
C GLN A 159 -13.90 -11.49 -11.40
N LYS A 160 -13.70 -12.66 -10.80
CA LYS A 160 -14.70 -13.73 -10.82
C LYS A 160 -15.89 -13.29 -9.99
N LYS A 161 -17.01 -12.96 -10.64
CA LYS A 161 -18.32 -12.92 -9.97
C LYS A 161 -18.47 -14.24 -9.22
N ILE A 162 -18.46 -14.20 -7.89
CA ILE A 162 -18.86 -15.34 -7.08
C ILE A 162 -20.27 -15.70 -7.57
N PRO A 163 -20.50 -16.90 -8.12
CA PRO A 163 -21.85 -17.30 -8.46
C PRO A 163 -22.60 -17.43 -7.14
N ASN A 164 -23.63 -16.61 -6.96
CA ASN A 164 -24.51 -16.57 -5.81
C ASN A 164 -23.87 -16.10 -4.50
N PHE A 165 -23.51 -14.82 -4.40
CA PHE A 165 -23.84 -14.13 -3.16
C PHE A 165 -25.29 -13.66 -3.28
N PRO A 166 -26.23 -14.15 -2.45
CA PRO A 166 -27.57 -13.60 -2.45
C PRO A 166 -27.43 -12.11 -2.13
N THR A 167 -27.86 -11.28 -3.07
CA THR A 167 -28.19 -9.89 -2.75
C THR A 167 -29.04 -9.93 -1.49
N CYS A 168 -28.66 -9.14 -0.48
CA CYS A 168 -29.45 -9.00 0.73
C CYS A 168 -30.84 -8.49 0.33
N ARG A 169 -31.77 -9.42 0.09
CA ARG A 169 -33.20 -9.14 0.11
C ARG A 169 -33.47 -8.62 1.51
N ASN A 170 -34.15 -7.49 1.56
CA ASN A 170 -34.76 -6.95 2.77
C ASN A 170 -35.72 -8.02 3.34
N SER A 171 -35.19 -8.92 4.17
CA SER A 171 -36.01 -9.81 4.99
C SER A 171 -36.09 -9.18 6.37
N THR A 172 -37.20 -8.50 6.61
CA THR A 172 -37.72 -8.23 7.93
C THR A 172 -37.97 -9.57 8.64
N SER A 173 -36.94 -10.15 9.26
CA SER A 173 -37.13 -11.20 10.27
C SER A 173 -36.14 -10.99 11.40
N THR A 174 -36.65 -10.42 12.48
CA THR A 174 -35.95 -10.14 13.73
C THR A 174 -35.66 -11.45 14.45
N THR A 175 -34.61 -12.17 14.05
CA THR A 175 -34.07 -13.28 14.84
C THR A 175 -32.73 -12.85 15.42
N ARG A 176 -32.76 -12.50 16.70
CA ARG A 176 -31.61 -12.05 17.49
C ARG A 176 -30.67 -13.25 17.72
N MET A 177 -29.77 -13.52 16.78
CA MET A 177 -28.63 -14.40 17.06
C MET A 177 -27.72 -13.69 18.08
N ARG A 178 -27.60 -14.26 19.28
CA ARG A 178 -26.63 -13.83 20.29
C ARG A 178 -25.26 -14.40 19.89
N PRO A 179 -24.28 -13.59 19.47
CA PRO A 179 -22.92 -14.07 19.32
C PRO A 179 -22.35 -14.43 20.69
N SER A 180 -21.71 -15.60 20.78
CA SER A 180 -21.02 -16.06 21.98
C SER A 180 -19.84 -15.14 22.33
N VAL A 181 -19.60 -14.94 23.62
CA VAL A 181 -18.72 -13.91 24.22
C VAL A 181 -17.21 -14.14 23.95
N VAL A 182 -16.83 -15.21 23.25
CA VAL A 182 -15.42 -15.67 23.18
C VAL A 182 -14.70 -15.31 21.87
N ALA A 183 -15.38 -14.66 20.92
CA ALA A 183 -14.75 -14.15 19.69
C ALA A 183 -14.55 -12.62 19.70
N MET A 184 -14.07 -12.05 20.81
CA MET A 184 -13.78 -10.60 20.89
C MET A 184 -12.34 -10.31 20.46
N HIS A 185 -12.10 -10.31 19.15
CA HIS A 185 -10.94 -9.61 18.59
C HIS A 185 -11.13 -8.11 18.85
N LYS A 186 -10.50 -7.60 19.90
CA LYS A 186 -10.52 -6.17 20.21
C LYS A 186 -9.81 -5.42 19.08
N HIS A 187 -10.59 -4.69 18.27
CA HIS A 187 -10.05 -3.82 17.22
C HIS A 187 -9.36 -2.59 17.83
N PHE A 188 -8.49 -1.94 17.05
CA PHE A 188 -7.93 -0.63 17.39
C PHE A 188 -9.05 0.33 17.83
N GLY A 189 -8.92 0.88 19.04
CA GLY A 189 -9.95 1.69 19.70
C GLY A 189 -10.71 0.99 20.84
N ASN A 190 -10.62 -0.35 20.96
CA ASN A 190 -11.31 -1.12 22.01
C ASN A 190 -10.38 -2.06 22.82
N LEU A 191 -9.05 -1.80 22.79
CA LEU A 191 -8.04 -2.65 23.45
C LEU A 191 -8.07 -2.50 24.99
N GLY A 192 -8.22 -1.27 25.49
CA GLY A 192 -8.27 -0.95 26.90
C GLY A 192 -8.35 0.56 27.12
N LYS A 193 -8.73 0.98 28.33
CA LYS A 193 -8.71 2.39 28.75
C LYS A 193 -7.32 2.70 29.31
N MET A 194 -6.58 3.59 28.66
CA MET A 194 -5.28 4.08 29.13
C MET A 194 -5.38 5.60 29.30
N TYR A 195 -4.89 6.12 30.43
CA TYR A 195 -4.91 7.54 30.76
C TYR A 195 -3.50 8.00 31.17
N GLY A 196 -3.12 9.22 30.79
CA GLY A 196 -1.88 9.86 31.28
C GLY A 196 -0.57 9.42 30.61
N GLU A 197 -0.62 8.67 29.50
CA GLU A 197 0.60 8.29 28.75
C GLU A 197 0.86 9.26 27.59
N HIS A 198 2.06 9.86 27.58
CA HIS A 198 2.56 10.65 26.44
C HIS A 198 3.69 9.89 25.76
N ARG A 199 3.56 9.63 24.46
CA ARG A 199 4.62 8.99 23.65
C ARG A 199 5.18 9.99 22.65
N PHE A 200 6.49 10.13 22.65
CA PHE A 200 7.20 10.96 21.68
C PHE A 200 7.90 10.03 20.68
N ALA A 201 7.69 10.29 19.40
CA ALA A 201 8.35 9.59 18.31
C ALA A 201 8.79 10.58 17.24
N LEU A 202 10.00 10.39 16.72
CA LEU A 202 10.49 11.11 15.54
C LEU A 202 9.98 10.45 14.26
N ALA A 203 9.79 11.21 13.19
CA ALA A 203 9.39 10.65 11.91
C ALA A 203 10.48 9.71 11.35
N PRO A 204 10.13 8.62 10.63
CA PRO A 204 11.11 7.61 10.20
C PRO A 204 12.25 8.15 9.32
N ASN A 205 12.00 9.21 8.56
CA ASN A 205 12.98 9.90 7.70
C ASN A 205 14.00 10.75 8.47
N GLU A 206 13.71 11.08 9.74
CA GLU A 206 14.61 11.85 10.62
C GLU A 206 15.45 10.94 11.54
N GLN A 207 15.09 9.66 11.62
CA GLN A 207 15.80 8.67 12.43
C GLN A 207 16.98 8.07 11.65
N LYS A 208 18.08 7.79 12.36
CA LYS A 208 19.19 6.99 11.82
C LYS A 208 18.85 5.51 11.99
N ALA A 209 18.58 4.80 10.89
CA ALA A 209 18.15 3.39 10.91
C ALA A 209 19.10 2.45 11.69
N PHE A 210 20.41 2.72 11.68
CA PHE A 210 21.43 1.89 12.34
C PHE A 210 22.04 2.56 13.59
N LYS A 211 21.33 3.49 14.24
CA LYS A 211 21.82 4.13 15.47
C LYS A 211 22.07 3.05 16.54
N GLY A 212 23.32 2.96 17.01
CA GLY A 212 23.71 1.98 18.02
C GLY A 212 23.65 0.53 17.55
N TRP A 213 23.84 0.27 16.25
CA TRP A 213 23.75 -1.10 15.71
C TRP A 213 24.68 -2.09 16.40
N ILE A 214 25.94 -1.71 16.67
CA ILE A 214 26.90 -2.61 17.33
C ILE A 214 26.47 -2.91 18.77
N ASP A 215 26.10 -1.87 19.52
CA ASP A 215 25.71 -2.01 20.92
C ASP A 215 24.43 -2.85 21.07
N ASN A 216 23.44 -2.64 20.19
CA ASN A 216 22.18 -3.36 20.26
C ASN A 216 22.30 -4.78 19.69
N ALA A 217 22.91 -4.93 18.51
CA ALA A 217 22.96 -6.21 17.81
C ALA A 217 23.97 -7.19 18.41
N PHE A 218 25.10 -6.72 18.94
CA PHE A 218 26.13 -7.59 19.52
C PHE A 218 26.14 -7.53 21.03
N VAL A 219 26.31 -6.35 21.63
CA VAL A 219 26.48 -6.25 23.09
C VAL A 219 25.19 -6.62 23.82
N GLY A 220 24.05 -6.08 23.38
CA GLY A 220 22.73 -6.38 23.94
C GLY A 220 22.34 -7.85 23.77
N THR A 221 22.53 -8.40 22.57
CA THR A 221 22.25 -9.81 22.26
C THR A 221 23.14 -10.75 23.07
N PHE A 222 24.45 -10.51 23.11
CA PHE A 222 25.38 -11.33 23.89
C PHE A 222 25.06 -11.28 25.39
N LYS A 223 24.79 -10.08 25.93
CA LYS A 223 24.40 -9.94 27.34
C LYS A 223 23.12 -10.71 27.64
N THR A 224 22.12 -10.64 26.75
CA THR A 224 20.81 -11.27 26.95
C THR A 224 20.88 -12.79 26.85
N TYR A 225 21.49 -13.31 25.78
CA TYR A 225 21.45 -14.74 25.48
C TYR A 225 22.64 -15.53 26.03
N VAL A 226 23.82 -14.90 26.15
CA VAL A 226 25.01 -15.57 26.66
C VAL A 226 25.15 -15.28 28.14
N TRP A 227 25.34 -14.01 28.51
CA TRP A 227 25.71 -13.65 29.89
C TRP A 227 24.57 -13.81 30.91
N ASN A 228 23.32 -13.54 30.54
CA ASN A 228 22.21 -13.68 31.49
C ASN A 228 21.66 -15.10 31.57
N GLN A 229 21.92 -15.94 30.55
CA GLN A 229 21.33 -17.28 30.43
C GLN A 229 22.35 -18.44 30.48
N TRP A 230 23.66 -18.19 30.57
CA TRP A 230 24.66 -19.27 30.57
C TRP A 230 24.42 -20.33 31.65
N TRP A 231 23.97 -19.94 32.84
CA TRP A 231 23.69 -20.85 33.94
C TRP A 231 22.53 -21.82 33.65
N TYR A 232 21.67 -21.52 32.66
CA TYR A 232 20.59 -22.41 32.25
C TYR A 232 21.09 -23.57 31.39
N TYR A 233 21.96 -23.31 30.42
CA TYR A 233 22.39 -24.33 29.45
C TYR A 233 23.81 -24.88 29.69
N LEU A 234 24.72 -24.08 30.26
CA LEU A 234 26.13 -24.44 30.40
C LEU A 234 26.35 -25.57 31.42
N PRO A 235 25.68 -25.60 32.59
CA PRO A 235 25.77 -26.74 33.50
C PRO A 235 25.22 -28.04 32.88
N GLN A 236 24.15 -27.95 32.09
CA GLN A 236 23.55 -29.11 31.42
C GLN A 236 24.51 -29.66 30.35
N ALA A 237 25.12 -28.79 29.56
CA ALA A 237 26.09 -29.17 28.54
C ALA A 237 27.35 -29.80 29.16
N VAL A 238 27.89 -29.22 30.23
CA VAL A 238 29.05 -29.77 30.95
C VAL A 238 28.73 -31.12 31.57
N GLY A 239 27.56 -31.25 32.24
CA GLY A 239 27.13 -32.52 32.81
C GLY A 239 26.98 -33.63 31.77
N ALA A 240 26.37 -33.32 30.62
CA ALA A 240 26.22 -34.27 29.51
C ALA A 240 27.59 -34.68 28.93
N TYR A 241 28.53 -33.74 28.80
CA TYR A 241 29.86 -34.03 28.28
C TYR A 241 30.68 -34.93 29.24
N LEU A 242 30.63 -34.65 30.54
CA LEU A 242 31.31 -35.47 31.55
C LEU A 242 30.74 -36.90 31.59
N LEU A 243 29.41 -37.03 31.50
CA LEU A 243 28.75 -38.34 31.42
C LEU A 243 29.16 -39.10 30.15
N TYR A 244 29.20 -38.41 29.00
CA TYR A 244 29.64 -38.97 27.73
C TYR A 244 31.09 -39.48 27.81
N ASP A 245 32.01 -38.69 28.36
CA ASP A 245 33.43 -39.05 28.48
C ASP A 245 33.62 -40.25 29.42
N TRP A 246 32.93 -40.26 30.57
CA TRP A 246 32.94 -41.38 31.50
C TRP A 246 32.43 -42.66 30.83
N ALA A 247 31.28 -42.60 30.15
CA ALA A 247 30.68 -43.76 29.50
C ALA A 247 31.60 -44.34 28.42
N LYS A 248 32.27 -43.47 27.65
CA LYS A 248 33.21 -43.88 26.60
C LYS A 248 34.45 -44.56 27.18
N LYS A 249 35.04 -44.01 28.25
CA LYS A 249 36.20 -44.59 28.95
C LYS A 249 35.84 -45.92 29.60
N LYS A 250 34.72 -46.00 30.31
CA LYS A 250 34.27 -47.25 30.94
C LYS A 250 33.91 -48.32 29.94
N ASN A 251 33.22 -47.98 28.85
CA ASN A 251 32.96 -48.95 27.80
C ASN A 251 34.27 -49.48 27.19
N HIS A 252 35.27 -48.63 26.99
CA HIS A 252 36.58 -49.06 26.53
C HIS A 252 37.29 -49.96 27.56
N GLU A 253 37.22 -49.64 28.86
CA GLU A 253 37.78 -50.47 29.94
C GLU A 253 37.12 -51.85 30.04
N VAL A 254 35.78 -51.90 30.00
CA VAL A 254 35.01 -53.16 30.10
C VAL A 254 35.24 -54.06 28.89
N ASN A 255 35.43 -53.49 27.70
CA ASN A 255 35.75 -54.27 26.51
C ASN A 255 37.21 -54.78 26.48
N ARG A 256 38.07 -54.35 27.42
CA ARG A 256 39.40 -54.95 27.58
C ARG A 256 39.28 -56.22 28.41
N LYS A 257 39.94 -57.27 27.95
CA LYS A 257 40.05 -58.53 28.68
C LYS A 257 40.76 -58.31 30.01
N ASN A 258 40.18 -58.80 31.11
CA ASN A 258 40.82 -58.74 32.42
C ASN A 258 41.84 -59.88 32.52
N PRO A 259 43.14 -59.60 32.70
CA PRO A 259 44.16 -60.65 32.82
C PRO A 259 43.96 -61.55 34.04
N ALA A 260 43.27 -61.08 35.10
CA ALA A 260 43.00 -61.87 36.29
C ALA A 260 42.03 -63.04 36.04
N ASP A 261 41.18 -62.95 35.00
CA ASP A 261 40.21 -64.00 34.68
C ASP A 261 40.87 -65.23 34.04
N TYR A 262 42.13 -65.11 33.57
CA TYR A 262 42.91 -66.18 32.97
C TYR A 262 44.05 -66.69 33.87
N ALA A 263 44.11 -66.23 35.13
CA ALA A 263 45.22 -66.56 36.04
C ALA A 263 45.18 -68.00 36.59
N ASN A 264 44.01 -68.66 36.55
CA ASN A 264 43.79 -70.03 37.06
C ASN A 264 43.41 -71.03 35.94
N ASP A 265 43.61 -70.66 34.69
CA ASP A 265 43.38 -71.53 33.53
C ASP A 265 44.71 -72.24 33.22
N GLN A 266 44.84 -73.50 33.64
CA GLN A 266 45.93 -74.42 33.30
C GLN A 266 45.44 -75.49 32.33
#